data_AF-A0A2A4VK20-F1
#
_entry.id   AF-A0A2A4VK20-F1
#
_cell.length_a   1.000
_cell.length_b   1.000
_cell.length_c   1.000
_cell.angle_alpha   90.00
_cell.angle_beta   90.00
_cell.angle_gamma   90.00
#
_symmetry.space_group_name_H-M   'P 1'
#
loop_
_entity.id
_entity.type
_entity.pdbx_description
1 polymer ?
#
loop_
_entity_poly.entity_id
_entity_poly.type
_entity_poly.pdbx_seq_one_letter_code
_entity_poly.pdbx_strand_id
1 'polypeptide(L)'
;MNKSFLFKIIGMLVLITLMSIAVSYVNGIILERQRNQNHVKADIAKSSARAQTIIGPVLAVPYVEDYIEHIEEFTAKGIKVEKQIARQYKSTAYFLPEDLKLTGAFSNEYRSLGIYKALMYQLGGKINV
;
A
#
# COMPACT_ATOMS: atom_id res chain seq x y z
N MET A 1 -57.00 22.48 -31.41
CA MET A 1 -56.10 22.02 -30.33
C MET A 1 -56.07 23.08 -29.23
N ASN A 2 -56.37 22.71 -27.99
CA ASN A 2 -56.73 23.67 -26.92
C ASN A 2 -55.50 24.43 -26.42
N LYS A 3 -55.34 25.70 -26.84
CA LYS A 3 -54.19 26.58 -26.50
C LYS A 3 -53.92 26.68 -24.98
N SER A 4 -54.98 26.62 -24.17
CA SER A 4 -54.89 26.61 -22.70
C SER A 4 -54.17 25.37 -22.14
N PHE A 5 -54.38 24.20 -22.75
CA PHE A 5 -53.73 22.96 -22.34
C PHE A 5 -52.22 23.01 -22.62
N LEU A 6 -51.84 23.57 -23.77
CA LEU A 6 -50.45 23.73 -24.18
C LEU A 6 -49.68 24.68 -23.24
N PHE A 7 -50.31 25.79 -22.83
CA PHE A 7 -49.73 26.72 -21.85
C PHE A 7 -49.51 26.08 -20.46
N LYS A 8 -50.46 25.25 -20.00
CA LYS A 8 -50.32 24.51 -18.73
C LYS A 8 -49.14 23.54 -18.77
N ILE A 9 -48.97 22.81 -19.88
CA ILE A 9 -47.84 21.88 -20.05
C ILE A 9 -46.51 22.62 -20.05
N ILE A 10 -46.40 23.73 -20.78
CA ILE A 10 -45.18 24.54 -20.81
C ILE A 10 -44.84 25.06 -19.41
N GLY A 11 -45.83 25.59 -18.69
CA GLY A 11 -45.61 26.06 -17.31
C GLY A 11 -45.11 24.95 -16.38
N MET A 12 -45.67 23.74 -16.50
CA MET A 12 -45.25 22.59 -15.71
C MET A 12 -43.82 22.15 -16.06
N LEU A 13 -43.47 22.09 -17.36
CA LEU A 13 -42.12 21.77 -17.83
C LEU A 13 -41.08 22.77 -17.31
N VAL A 14 -41.39 24.07 -17.37
CA VAL A 14 -40.52 25.13 -16.85
C VAL A 14 -40.28 24.93 -15.35
N LEU A 15 -41.34 24.67 -14.58
CA LEU A 15 -41.25 24.50 -13.14
C LEU A 15 -40.43 23.26 -12.76
N ILE A 16 -40.64 22.13 -13.46
CA ILE A 16 -39.84 20.90 -13.28
C ILE A 16 -38.37 21.16 -13.59
N THR A 17 -38.08 21.86 -14.68
CA THR A 17 -36.71 22.16 -15.10
C THR A 17 -36.00 23.04 -14.06
N LEU A 18 -36.69 24.06 -13.56
CA LEU A 18 -36.17 24.97 -12.55
C LEU A 18 -35.87 24.25 -11.23
N MET A 19 -36.78 23.36 -10.79
CA MET A 19 -36.55 22.50 -9.62
C MET A 19 -35.35 21.56 -9.84
N SER A 20 -35.23 20.96 -11.03
CA SER A 20 -34.13 20.05 -11.36
C SER A 20 -32.77 20.74 -11.29
N ILE A 21 -32.68 21.98 -11.78
CA ILE A 21 -31.47 22.81 -11.68
C ILE A 21 -31.10 23.05 -10.21
N ALA A 22 -32.07 23.41 -9.38
CA ALA A 22 -31.84 23.64 -7.95
C ALA A 22 -31.31 22.37 -7.24
N VAL A 23 -31.91 21.21 -7.52
CA VAL A 23 -31.45 19.93 -6.94
C VAL A 23 -30.05 19.56 -7.43
N SER A 24 -29.78 19.73 -8.73
CA SER A 24 -28.45 19.48 -9.31
C SER A 24 -27.37 20.33 -8.64
N TYR A 25 -27.66 21.61 -8.37
CA TYR A 25 -26.74 22.51 -7.69
C TYR A 25 -26.39 22.04 -6.27
N VAL A 26 -27.40 21.65 -5.49
CA VAL A 26 -27.19 21.11 -4.13
C VAL A 26 -26.35 19.82 -4.18
N ASN A 27 -26.66 18.92 -5.10
CA ASN A 27 -25.89 17.68 -5.28
C ASN A 27 -24.44 17.97 -5.66
N GLY A 28 -24.18 18.99 -6.49
CA GLY A 28 -22.83 19.45 -6.81
C GLY A 28 -22.02 19.84 -5.57
N ILE A 29 -22.63 20.64 -4.68
CA ILE A 29 -22.00 21.06 -3.41
C ILE A 29 -21.74 19.85 -2.51
N ILE A 30 -22.70 18.92 -2.42
CA ILE A 30 -22.54 17.69 -1.62
C ILE A 30 -21.35 16.86 -2.13
N LEU A 31 -21.26 16.65 -3.45
CA LEU A 31 -20.17 15.91 -4.07
C LEU A 31 -18.82 16.58 -3.84
N GLU A 32 -18.75 17.91 -3.92
CA GLU A 32 -17.53 18.66 -3.62
C GLU A 32 -17.09 18.47 -2.17
N ARG A 33 -18.02 18.55 -1.20
CA ARG A 33 -17.72 18.30 0.22
C ARG A 33 -17.25 16.88 0.46
N GLN A 34 -17.88 15.88 -0.14
CA GLN A 34 -17.45 14.49 -0.01
C GLN A 34 -16.05 14.28 -0.61
N ARG A 35 -15.77 14.85 -1.79
CA ARG A 35 -14.46 14.77 -2.43
C ARG A 35 -13.37 15.41 -1.57
N ASN A 36 -13.64 16.59 -1.02
CA ASN A 36 -12.69 17.29 -0.14
C ASN A 36 -12.44 16.51 1.16
N GLN A 37 -13.48 15.94 1.77
CA GLN A 37 -13.32 15.06 2.95
C GLN A 37 -12.44 13.86 2.66
N ASN A 38 -12.66 13.19 1.51
CA ASN A 38 -11.87 12.02 1.12
C ASN A 38 -10.41 12.40 0.81
N HIS A 39 -10.19 13.53 0.15
CA HIS A 39 -8.83 14.03 -0.12
C HIS A 39 -8.07 14.31 1.18
N VAL A 40 -8.72 14.99 2.14
CA VAL A 40 -8.09 15.30 3.43
C VAL A 40 -7.78 14.04 4.23
N LYS A 41 -8.66 13.02 4.21
CA LYS A 41 -8.33 11.70 4.80
C LYS A 41 -7.09 11.09 4.16
N ALA A 42 -6.99 11.15 2.83
CA ALA A 42 -5.82 10.65 2.09
C ALA A 42 -4.54 11.43 2.43
N ASP A 43 -4.61 12.76 2.56
CA ASP A 43 -3.47 13.59 2.97
C ASP A 43 -3.04 13.33 4.42
N ILE A 44 -3.99 13.10 5.32
CA ILE A 44 -3.68 12.68 6.70
C ILE A 44 -3.02 11.30 6.70
N ALA A 45 -3.50 10.36 5.89
CA ALA A 45 -2.88 9.05 5.72
C ALA A 45 -1.48 9.12 5.08
N LYS A 46 -1.26 10.06 4.14
CA LYS A 46 0.04 10.28 3.48
C LYS A 46 1.06 10.99 4.37
N SER A 47 0.60 11.90 5.23
CA SER A 47 1.43 12.60 6.24
C SER A 47 1.61 11.81 7.54
N SER A 48 0.93 10.68 7.66
CA SER A 48 1.19 9.65 8.66
C SER A 48 1.81 8.44 7.96
N ALA A 49 2.13 7.39 8.71
CA ALA A 49 2.98 6.30 8.23
C ALA A 49 2.34 5.35 7.19
N ARG A 50 1.26 5.78 6.50
CA ARG A 50 0.41 4.99 5.59
C ARG A 50 0.02 3.63 6.22
N ALA A 51 -0.46 2.70 5.40
CA ALA A 51 -0.62 1.31 5.83
C ALA A 51 0.77 0.71 6.06
N GLN A 52 1.03 0.26 7.29
CA GLN A 52 2.30 -0.38 7.64
C GLN A 52 2.11 -1.88 7.72
N THR A 53 2.99 -2.62 7.04
CA THR A 53 3.16 -4.06 7.24
C THR A 53 4.41 -4.25 8.09
N ILE A 54 4.24 -4.78 9.30
CA ILE A 54 5.37 -5.12 10.16
C ILE A 54 5.85 -6.52 9.77
N ILE A 55 7.10 -6.61 9.32
CA ILE A 55 7.80 -7.87 9.09
C ILE A 55 8.75 -8.13 10.25
N GLY A 56 8.89 -9.40 10.65
CA GLY A 56 9.78 -9.80 11.73
C GLY A 56 11.27 -9.62 11.39
N PRO A 57 12.15 -9.70 12.39
CA PRO A 57 13.59 -9.69 12.14
C PRO A 57 14.02 -10.94 11.38
N VAL A 58 15.03 -10.79 10.52
CA VAL A 58 15.63 -11.89 9.77
C VAL A 58 17.10 -11.98 10.15
N LEU A 59 17.53 -13.17 10.58
CA LEU A 59 18.93 -13.45 10.85
C LEU A 59 19.62 -13.86 9.54
N ALA A 60 20.52 -13.02 9.04
CA ALA A 60 21.34 -13.32 7.88
C ALA A 60 22.70 -13.86 8.33
N VAL A 61 22.99 -15.14 8.04
CA VAL A 61 24.25 -15.79 8.38
C VAL A 61 25.05 -16.02 7.10
N PRO A 62 26.16 -15.28 6.88
CA PRO A 62 27.04 -15.54 5.75
C PRO A 62 27.81 -16.84 5.99
N TYR A 63 27.88 -17.70 4.97
CA TYR A 63 28.65 -18.94 4.99
C TYR A 63 29.51 -19.06 3.74
N VAL A 64 30.60 -19.82 3.87
CA VAL A 64 31.49 -20.16 2.76
C VAL A 64 31.39 -21.66 2.55
N GLU A 65 30.93 -22.06 1.38
CA GLU A 65 31.00 -23.45 0.93
C GLU A 65 32.29 -23.65 0.15
N ASP A 66 33.16 -24.49 0.69
CA ASP A 66 34.34 -24.98 -0.02
C ASP A 66 33.93 -26.27 -0.76
N TYR A 67 33.97 -26.25 -2.10
CA TYR A 67 33.77 -27.45 -2.90
C TYR A 67 34.97 -27.72 -3.80
N ILE A 68 35.22 -29.00 -4.04
CA ILE A 68 36.30 -29.48 -4.91
C ILE A 68 35.67 -29.74 -6.28
N GLU A 69 36.01 -28.92 -7.26
CA GLU A 69 35.61 -29.12 -8.65
C GLU A 69 36.69 -29.98 -9.34
N HIS A 70 36.28 -31.12 -9.90
CA HIS A 70 37.14 -32.01 -10.65
C HIS A 70 37.07 -31.59 -12.12
N ILE A 71 38.12 -30.94 -12.62
CA ILE A 71 38.21 -30.53 -14.02
C ILE A 71 39.08 -31.55 -14.76
N GLU A 72 38.54 -32.12 -15.84
CA GLU A 72 39.31 -32.95 -16.78
C GLU A 72 40.12 -32.04 -17.70
N GLU A 73 41.42 -31.90 -17.45
CA GLU A 73 42.35 -31.23 -18.36
C GLU A 73 43.11 -32.28 -19.19
N PHE A 74 43.21 -32.05 -20.49
CA PHE A 74 44.05 -32.86 -21.37
C PHE A 74 45.42 -32.20 -21.48
N THR A 75 46.47 -32.93 -21.11
CA THR A 75 47.85 -32.46 -21.35
C THR A 75 48.09 -32.38 -22.87
N ALA A 76 49.06 -31.57 -23.33
CA ALA A 76 49.42 -31.42 -24.76
C ALA A 76 49.77 -32.75 -25.50
N LYS A 77 49.93 -33.86 -24.76
CA LYS A 77 50.13 -35.23 -25.26
C LYS A 77 48.84 -36.09 -25.31
N GLY A 78 47.66 -35.52 -25.07
CA GLY A 78 46.37 -36.20 -25.13
C GLY A 78 46.00 -37.07 -23.91
N ILE A 79 46.75 -36.97 -22.81
CA ILE A 79 46.49 -37.74 -21.58
C ILE A 79 45.48 -36.98 -20.71
N LYS A 80 44.41 -37.67 -20.28
CA LYS A 80 43.44 -37.16 -19.30
C LYS A 80 44.10 -37.03 -17.93
N VAL A 81 44.09 -35.83 -17.36
CA VAL A 81 44.55 -35.58 -15.99
C VAL A 81 43.40 -34.93 -15.24
N GLU A 82 43.01 -35.55 -14.12
CA GLU A 82 41.98 -35.02 -13.24
C GLU A 82 42.61 -34.04 -12.26
N LYS A 83 42.23 -32.76 -12.35
CA LYS A 83 42.74 -31.70 -11.49
C LYS A 83 41.66 -31.28 -10.51
N GLN A 84 41.94 -31.44 -9.21
CA GLN A 84 41.09 -30.96 -8.14
C GLN A 84 41.35 -29.46 -7.91
N ILE A 85 40.35 -28.62 -8.13
CA ILE A 85 40.41 -27.18 -7.85
C ILE A 85 39.47 -26.90 -6.69
N ALA A 86 40.02 -26.40 -5.57
CA ALA A 86 39.23 -25.91 -4.46
C ALA A 86 38.65 -24.54 -4.83
N ARG A 87 37.32 -24.42 -4.82
CA ARG A 87 36.62 -23.16 -5.09
C ARG A 87 35.74 -22.81 -3.88
N GLN A 88 35.80 -21.55 -3.49
CA GLN A 88 34.98 -21.02 -2.39
C GLN A 88 33.76 -20.31 -2.96
N TYR A 89 32.56 -20.69 -2.52
CA TYR A 89 31.33 -19.97 -2.82
C TYR A 89 30.81 -19.28 -1.55
N LYS A 90 30.72 -17.95 -1.60
CA LYS A 90 30.16 -17.16 -0.50
C LYS A 90 28.66 -17.02 -0.73
N SER A 91 27.87 -17.48 0.24
CA SER A 91 26.41 -17.39 0.21
C SER A 91 25.89 -16.93 1.57
N THR A 92 24.64 -16.53 1.64
CA THR A 92 24.00 -16.03 2.86
C THR A 92 22.73 -16.82 3.12
N ALA A 93 22.67 -17.50 4.27
CA ALA A 93 21.46 -18.17 4.74
C ALA A 93 20.59 -17.17 5.52
N TYR A 94 19.27 -17.20 5.30
CA TYR A 94 18.30 -16.35 5.99
C TYR A 94 17.41 -17.21 6.89
N PHE A 95 17.40 -16.89 8.19
CA PHE A 95 16.57 -17.57 9.18
C PHE A 95 15.52 -16.62 9.75
N LEU A 96 14.28 -17.08 9.79
CA LEU A 96 13.17 -16.37 10.44
C LEU A 96 12.98 -16.93 11.85
N PRO A 97 12.60 -16.11 12.85
CA PRO A 97 12.30 -16.60 14.19
C PRO A 97 11.08 -17.54 14.15
N GLU A 98 11.10 -18.58 14.99
CA GLU A 98 9.99 -19.52 15.14
C GLU A 98 8.75 -18.83 15.74
N ASP A 99 8.97 -17.95 16.72
CA ASP A 99 7.94 -17.15 17.37
C ASP A 99 8.26 -15.65 17.27
N LEU A 100 7.28 -14.85 16.87
CA LEU A 100 7.35 -13.38 16.92
C LEU A 100 6.26 -12.84 17.84
N LYS A 101 6.64 -12.29 18.99
CA LYS A 101 5.69 -11.70 19.95
C LYS A 101 5.69 -10.18 19.85
N LEU A 102 4.61 -9.65 19.26
CA LEU A 102 4.37 -8.21 19.19
C LEU A 102 3.42 -7.80 20.32
N THR A 103 3.89 -6.94 21.22
CA THR A 103 3.09 -6.40 22.33
C THR A 103 3.03 -4.88 22.24
N GLY A 104 1.83 -4.31 22.31
CA GLY A 104 1.65 -2.87 22.19
C GLY A 104 0.23 -2.42 22.48
N ALA A 105 0.11 -1.19 22.99
CA ALA A 105 -1.17 -0.54 23.14
C ALA A 105 -1.50 0.25 21.87
N PHE A 106 -2.76 0.22 21.46
CA PHE A 106 -3.27 1.10 20.41
C PHE A 106 -3.73 2.40 21.06
N SER A 107 -3.15 3.52 20.63
CA SER A 107 -3.64 4.85 20.97
C SER A 107 -4.39 5.46 19.80
N ASN A 108 -5.42 6.24 20.14
CA ASN A 108 -6.28 6.92 19.21
C ASN A 108 -5.95 8.41 19.26
N GLU A 109 -5.57 9.00 18.13
CA GLU A 109 -5.30 10.44 18.04
C GLU A 109 -6.14 11.06 16.93
N TYR A 110 -6.84 12.16 17.22
CA TYR A 110 -7.55 12.92 16.21
C TYR A 110 -6.62 13.95 15.58
N ARG A 111 -6.30 13.78 14.30
CA ARG A 111 -5.54 14.78 13.54
C ARG A 111 -6.50 15.68 12.78
N SER A 112 -6.34 16.99 12.91
CA SER A 112 -7.12 17.98 12.17
C SER A 112 -6.33 18.57 11.01
N LEU A 113 -6.97 18.68 9.85
CA LEU A 113 -6.49 19.49 8.73
C LEU A 113 -7.61 20.47 8.34
N GLY A 114 -7.45 21.75 8.71
CA GLY A 114 -8.50 22.76 8.57
C GLY A 114 -9.74 22.40 9.41
N ILE A 115 -10.91 22.36 8.78
CA ILE A 115 -12.19 22.00 9.42
C ILE A 115 -12.42 20.48 9.52
N TYR A 116 -11.54 19.67 8.96
CA TYR A 116 -11.71 18.22 8.88
C TYR A 116 -10.88 17.52 9.95
N LYS A 117 -11.47 16.48 10.56
CA LYS A 117 -10.81 15.62 11.55
C LYS A 117 -10.76 14.18 11.02
N ALA A 118 -9.63 13.51 11.20
CA ALA A 118 -9.51 12.08 10.98
C ALA A 118 -9.01 11.39 12.24
N LEU A 119 -9.59 10.22 12.52
CA LEU A 119 -9.15 9.34 13.60
C LEU A 119 -7.94 8.55 13.11
N MET A 120 -6.83 8.66 13.83
CA MET A 120 -5.59 7.95 13.55
C MET A 120 -5.35 6.91 14.65
N TYR A 121 -4.89 5.73 14.23
CA TYR A 121 -4.48 4.67 15.15
C TYR A 121 -2.96 4.60 15.16
N GLN A 122 -2.37 4.77 16.34
CA GLN A 122 -0.94 4.61 16.56
C GLN A 122 -0.70 3.35 17.39
N LEU A 123 0.25 2.54 16.96
CA LEU A 123 0.70 1.38 17.73
C LEU A 123 1.93 1.78 18.55
N GLY A 124 1.75 1.94 19.86
CA GLY A 124 2.85 2.09 20.82
C GLY A 124 3.35 0.71 21.25
N GLY A 125 3.98 -0.05 20.34
CA GLY A 125 4.40 -1.42 20.58
C GLY A 125 5.91 -1.62 20.68
N LYS A 126 6.32 -2.62 21.47
CA LYS A 126 7.69 -3.15 21.49
C LYS A 126 7.67 -4.52 20.80
N ILE A 127 8.61 -4.71 19.88
CA ILE A 127 8.85 -5.99 19.22
C ILE A 127 9.88 -6.74 20.06
N ASN A 128 9.49 -7.88 20.62
CA ASN A 128 10.40 -8.77 21.31
C ASN A 128 10.66 -9.99 20.42
N VAL A 129 11.94 -10.36 20.32
CA VAL A 129 12.47 -11.50 19.55
C VAL A 129 13.01 -12.51 20.54
#